data_AF-A0A5K7Y7D5-F1
#
_entry.id   AF-A0A5K7Y7D5-F1
#
_cell.length_a   1.000
_cell.length_b   1.000
_cell.length_c   1.000
_cell.angle_alpha   90.00
_cell.angle_beta   90.00
_cell.angle_gamma   90.00
#
_symmetry.space_group_name_H-M   'P 1'
#
loop_
_entity.id
_entity.type
_entity.pdbx_description
1 polymer ?
#
loop_
_entity_poly.entity_id
_entity_poly.type
_entity_poly.pdbx_seq_one_letter_code
_entity_poly.pdbx_strand_id
1 'polypeptide(L)'
;MRIAIDTMGGDFGPRATLRGTASALLRDSQLSAILVGPQHLLDAELDSLPASLSRVRDRLQTLAVDGIVASDARPSRVLRSREPSSMSQALGLVAKGQADACVSAGNTGALMALGMREVGRVKGVERPAICAAVPTRGARACSLLDLGANVDVAPHHLLAFARMGAMRSRLIDAVERPRVGLLNVGVESVKGTAQVQEAHALLAGSESDFDYLGFVEGGDLFSGKVDVVVCDGFVGNVVLKSSEGLAQMLSAQLGATLAASWRTRLMAWLARPALTRLSRELDPVRYNGASLLGLASVVVKSHGGAAAEGFAFAVTRAASEAREQLPSRLAQALEGTYSR
;
A
#
# COMPACT_ATOMS: atom_id res chain seq x y z
N MET A 1 16.01 -2.57 12.18
CA MET A 1 14.73 -1.90 11.91
C MET A 1 13.60 -2.71 12.55
N ARG A 2 12.63 -2.05 13.16
CA ARG A 2 11.54 -2.67 13.92
C ARG A 2 10.20 -2.28 13.34
N ILE A 3 9.35 -3.27 13.04
CA ILE A 3 8.04 -3.04 12.43
C ILE A 3 6.94 -3.39 13.43
N ALA A 4 6.01 -2.47 13.70
CA ALA A 4 4.82 -2.74 14.49
C ALA A 4 3.77 -3.43 13.60
N ILE A 5 3.20 -4.52 14.10
CA ILE A 5 2.24 -5.35 13.37
C ILE A 5 0.94 -5.39 14.15
N ASP A 6 -0.14 -4.86 13.57
CA ASP A 6 -1.50 -5.13 14.02
C ASP A 6 -1.88 -6.56 13.61
N THR A 7 -1.84 -7.49 14.56
CA THR A 7 -2.00 -8.92 14.26
C THR A 7 -3.45 -9.32 14.06
N MET A 8 -4.39 -8.49 14.53
CA MET A 8 -5.83 -8.79 14.52
C MET A 8 -6.53 -8.30 13.27
N GLY A 9 -5.84 -7.52 12.44
CA GLY A 9 -6.38 -7.04 11.16
C GLY A 9 -6.45 -8.16 10.10
N GLY A 10 -7.50 -8.11 9.27
CA GLY A 10 -7.67 -8.97 8.10
C GLY A 10 -8.45 -10.25 8.37
N ASP A 11 -8.89 -10.91 7.30
CA ASP A 11 -9.87 -12.01 7.35
C ASP A 11 -9.28 -13.28 7.98
N PHE A 12 -7.95 -13.43 7.91
CA PHE A 12 -7.21 -14.57 8.47
C PHE A 12 -6.55 -14.27 9.83
N GLY A 13 -6.69 -13.05 10.35
CA GLY A 13 -6.20 -12.62 11.65
C GLY A 13 -4.71 -12.97 11.94
N PRO A 14 -4.39 -13.31 13.21
CA PRO A 14 -3.01 -13.59 13.66
C PRO A 14 -2.26 -14.61 12.82
N ARG A 15 -2.95 -15.63 12.29
CA ARG A 15 -2.32 -16.68 11.51
C ARG A 15 -1.63 -16.16 10.26
N ALA A 16 -2.29 -15.29 9.49
CA ALA A 16 -1.69 -14.73 8.28
C ALA A 16 -0.64 -13.66 8.62
N THR A 17 -0.95 -12.79 9.58
CA THR A 17 -0.08 -11.67 9.94
C THR A 17 1.24 -12.14 10.55
N LEU A 18 1.23 -13.10 11.49
CA LEU A 18 2.45 -13.64 12.10
C LEU A 18 3.29 -14.43 11.11
N ARG A 19 2.68 -15.34 10.33
CA ARG A 19 3.42 -16.16 9.35
C ARG A 19 4.01 -15.28 8.24
N GLY A 20 3.27 -14.26 7.79
CA GLY A 20 3.77 -13.31 6.80
C GLY A 20 4.91 -12.46 7.34
N THR A 21 4.78 -11.98 8.58
CA THR A 21 5.86 -11.26 9.28
C THR A 21 7.10 -12.13 9.43
N ALA A 22 6.96 -13.37 9.91
CA ALA A 22 8.08 -14.29 10.06
C ALA A 22 8.76 -14.60 8.72
N SER A 23 7.98 -14.77 7.64
CA SER A 23 8.50 -14.96 6.27
C SER A 23 9.30 -13.73 5.79
N ALA A 24 8.83 -12.51 6.06
CA ALA A 24 9.57 -11.30 5.73
C ALA A 24 10.89 -11.21 6.52
N LEU A 25 10.86 -11.49 7.83
CA LEU A 25 12.05 -11.50 8.69
C LEU A 25 13.08 -12.57 8.29
N LEU A 26 12.67 -13.70 7.72
CA LEU A 26 13.60 -14.70 7.19
C LEU A 26 14.36 -14.20 5.97
N ARG A 27 13.71 -13.40 5.12
CA ARG A 27 14.32 -12.82 3.92
C ARG A 27 15.24 -11.65 4.25
N ASP A 28 15.11 -11.09 5.45
CA ASP A 28 15.78 -9.87 5.85
C ASP A 28 16.19 -9.93 7.34
N SER A 29 17.47 -10.23 7.57
CA SER A 29 18.05 -10.42 8.90
C SER A 29 18.08 -9.13 9.75
N GLN A 30 17.91 -7.96 9.13
CA GLN A 30 17.91 -6.66 9.82
C GLN A 30 16.53 -6.26 10.36
N LEU A 31 15.49 -7.05 10.05
CA LEU A 31 14.14 -6.82 10.54
C LEU A 31 13.90 -7.50 11.89
N SER A 32 13.12 -6.82 12.72
CA SER A 32 12.45 -7.34 13.90
C SER A 32 11.01 -6.82 13.91
N ALA A 33 10.12 -7.45 14.67
CA ALA A 33 8.72 -7.03 14.72
C ALA A 33 8.19 -6.96 16.16
N ILE A 34 7.26 -6.04 16.39
CA ILE A 34 6.40 -6.02 17.58
C ILE A 34 5.00 -6.45 17.12
N LEU A 35 4.58 -7.62 17.58
CA LEU A 35 3.28 -8.21 17.34
C LEU A 35 2.30 -7.68 18.37
N VAL A 36 1.31 -6.90 17.94
CA VAL A 36 0.34 -6.24 18.81
C VAL A 36 -1.02 -6.92 18.72
N GLY A 37 -1.49 -7.50 19.82
CA GLY A 37 -2.77 -8.21 19.88
C GLY A 37 -2.97 -8.99 21.19
N PRO A 38 -4.08 -9.75 21.34
CA PRO A 38 -4.37 -10.49 22.56
C PRO A 38 -3.32 -11.58 22.80
N GLN A 39 -2.72 -11.58 24.00
CA GLN A 39 -1.54 -12.41 24.31
C GLN A 39 -1.79 -13.90 24.03
N HIS A 40 -2.95 -14.43 24.44
CA HIS A 40 -3.31 -15.84 24.24
C HIS A 40 -3.36 -16.26 22.76
N LEU A 41 -3.77 -15.36 21.85
CA LEU A 41 -3.77 -15.63 20.40
C LEU A 41 -2.37 -15.54 19.81
N LEU A 42 -1.55 -14.61 20.29
CA LEU A 42 -0.16 -14.49 19.89
C LEU A 42 0.63 -15.73 20.27
N ASP A 43 0.52 -16.19 21.51
CA ASP A 43 1.21 -17.38 22.01
C ASP A 43 0.81 -18.64 21.23
N ALA A 44 -0.49 -18.84 21.02
CA ALA A 44 -1.00 -19.98 20.25
C ALA A 44 -0.46 -20.02 18.82
N GLU A 45 -0.44 -18.88 18.12
CA GLU A 45 0.09 -18.82 16.76
C GLU A 45 1.62 -18.95 16.72
N LEU A 46 2.34 -18.33 17.67
CA LEU A 46 3.79 -18.44 17.79
C LEU A 46 4.24 -19.89 18.05
N ASP A 47 3.50 -20.64 18.87
CA ASP A 47 3.77 -22.05 19.14
C ASP A 47 3.42 -22.95 17.94
N SER A 48 2.44 -22.54 17.13
CA SER A 48 2.05 -23.24 15.89
C SER A 48 2.91 -22.89 14.66
N LEU A 49 3.91 -22.02 14.81
CA LEU A 49 4.74 -21.59 13.69
C LEU A 49 5.47 -22.80 13.07
N PRO A 50 5.44 -22.95 11.73
CA PRO A 50 6.23 -23.97 11.06
C PRO A 50 7.71 -23.89 11.44
N ALA A 51 8.39 -25.03 11.55
CA ALA A 51 9.80 -25.09 11.93
C ALA A 51 10.70 -24.19 11.06
N SER A 52 10.38 -24.06 9.77
CA SER A 52 11.07 -23.15 8.84
C SER A 52 10.99 -21.67 9.26
N LEU A 53 9.86 -21.24 9.83
CA LEU A 53 9.60 -19.88 10.31
C LEU A 53 10.04 -19.65 11.76
N SER A 54 10.10 -20.70 12.59
CA SER A 54 10.46 -20.60 14.01
C SER A 54 11.85 -19.99 14.28
N ARG A 55 12.74 -20.01 13.28
CA ARG A 55 14.12 -19.47 13.35
C ARG A 55 14.20 -17.95 13.59
N VAL A 56 13.09 -17.22 13.49
CA VAL A 56 13.05 -15.76 13.72
C VAL A 56 12.33 -15.37 15.01
N ARG A 57 12.00 -16.35 15.86
CA ARG A 57 11.21 -16.13 17.08
C ARG A 57 11.87 -15.14 18.04
N ASP A 58 13.19 -15.16 18.12
CA ASP A 58 14.04 -14.21 18.86
C ASP A 58 13.89 -12.74 18.41
N ARG A 59 13.44 -12.52 17.17
CA ARG A 59 13.19 -11.21 16.57
C ARG A 59 11.71 -10.79 16.58
N LEU A 60 10.84 -11.61 17.18
CA LEU A 60 9.41 -11.34 17.34
C LEU A 60 9.13 -11.00 18.81
N GLN A 61 8.81 -9.73 19.07
CA GLN A 61 8.37 -9.26 20.37
C GLN A 61 6.84 -9.18 20.40
N THR A 62 6.21 -9.39 21.55
CA THR A 62 4.75 -9.27 21.71
C THR A 62 4.40 -8.03 22.53
N LEU A 63 3.27 -7.40 22.20
CA LEU A 63 2.61 -6.37 23.00
C LEU A 63 1.16 -6.77 23.17
N ALA A 64 0.81 -7.16 24.40
CA ALA A 64 -0.54 -7.62 24.74
C ALA A 64 -1.55 -6.46 24.71
N VAL A 65 -2.59 -6.61 23.87
CA VAL A 65 -3.72 -5.68 23.79
C VAL A 65 -4.98 -6.46 23.42
N ASP A 66 -6.00 -6.41 24.28
CA ASP A 66 -7.23 -7.18 24.05
C ASP A 66 -8.20 -6.50 23.08
N GLY A 67 -8.14 -5.18 22.93
CA GLY A 67 -9.04 -4.43 22.07
C GLY A 67 -8.79 -4.68 20.59
N ILE A 68 -9.87 -4.83 19.81
CA ILE A 68 -9.82 -5.11 18.38
C ILE A 68 -10.76 -4.14 17.66
N VAL A 69 -10.31 -3.60 16.52
CA VAL A 69 -11.18 -2.84 15.63
C VAL A 69 -11.90 -3.81 14.71
N ALA A 70 -13.24 -3.87 14.82
CA ALA A 70 -14.05 -4.71 13.95
C ALA A 70 -13.93 -4.29 12.46
N SER A 71 -14.04 -5.25 11.55
CA SER A 71 -13.89 -5.01 10.10
C SER A 71 -14.95 -4.08 9.52
N ASP A 72 -16.15 -4.02 10.12
CA ASP A 72 -17.27 -3.16 9.74
C ASP A 72 -17.33 -1.85 10.55
N ALA A 73 -16.33 -1.59 11.40
CA ALA A 73 -16.31 -0.42 12.25
C ALA A 73 -16.29 0.87 11.42
N ARG A 74 -17.20 1.79 11.75
CA ARG A 74 -17.23 3.13 11.14
C ARG A 74 -16.04 3.96 11.65
N PRO A 75 -15.25 4.62 10.78
CA PRO A 75 -14.08 5.41 11.21
C PRO A 75 -14.42 6.47 12.27
N SER A 76 -15.57 7.12 12.17
CA SER A 76 -16.04 8.11 13.14
C SER A 76 -16.28 7.54 14.54
N ARG A 77 -16.71 6.27 14.65
CA ARG A 77 -16.87 5.58 15.94
C ARG A 77 -15.51 5.18 16.52
N VAL A 78 -14.63 4.67 15.67
CA VAL A 78 -13.25 4.30 16.07
C VAL A 78 -12.50 5.52 16.63
N LEU A 79 -12.62 6.69 15.99
CA LEU A 79 -12.00 7.93 16.47
C LEU A 79 -12.54 8.43 17.81
N ARG A 80 -13.83 8.22 18.08
CA ARG A 80 -14.45 8.58 19.36
C ARG A 80 -14.06 7.62 20.48
N SER A 81 -13.79 6.35 20.13
CA SER A 81 -13.30 5.39 21.10
C SER A 81 -11.90 5.78 21.57
N ARG A 82 -11.72 5.75 22.90
CA ARG A 82 -10.42 5.90 23.56
C ARG A 82 -9.85 4.57 24.06
N GLU A 83 -10.57 3.48 23.83
CA GLU A 83 -10.11 2.15 24.23
C GLU A 83 -8.92 1.73 23.35
N PRO A 84 -7.86 1.18 23.96
CA PRO A 84 -6.70 0.72 23.21
C PRO A 84 -7.09 -0.52 22.40
N SER A 85 -6.82 -0.46 21.10
CA SER A 85 -6.89 -1.58 20.17
C SER A 85 -5.51 -1.99 19.67
N SER A 86 -5.38 -3.21 19.15
CA SER A 86 -4.16 -3.67 18.47
C SER A 86 -3.66 -2.66 17.43
N MET A 87 -4.59 -2.16 16.61
CA MET A 87 -4.33 -1.16 15.57
C MET A 87 -3.84 0.18 16.15
N SER A 88 -4.55 0.75 17.13
CA SER A 88 -4.14 2.03 17.73
C SER A 88 -2.81 1.93 18.47
N GLN A 89 -2.55 0.80 19.12
CA GLN A 89 -1.31 0.58 19.85
C GLN A 89 -0.12 0.37 18.91
N ALA A 90 -0.30 -0.35 17.80
CA ALA A 90 0.70 -0.47 16.74
C ALA A 90 1.07 0.89 16.13
N LEU A 91 0.07 1.75 15.89
CA LEU A 91 0.29 3.12 15.44
C LEU A 91 0.96 3.98 16.52
N GLY A 92 0.59 3.81 17.78
CA GLY A 92 1.22 4.50 18.91
C GLY A 92 2.70 4.15 19.07
N LEU A 93 3.12 2.93 18.73
CA LEU A 93 4.53 2.53 18.75
C LEU A 93 5.34 3.33 17.73
N VAL A 94 4.84 3.51 16.51
CA VAL A 94 5.56 4.31 15.50
C VAL A 94 5.55 5.80 15.83
N ALA A 95 4.43 6.32 16.35
CA ALA A 95 4.33 7.72 16.80
C ALA A 95 5.34 8.06 17.91
N LYS A 96 5.65 7.08 18.79
CA LYS A 96 6.63 7.22 19.88
C LYS A 96 8.07 6.89 19.46
N GLY A 97 8.32 6.58 18.19
CA GLY A 97 9.63 6.16 17.70
C GLY A 97 10.11 4.81 18.23
N GLN A 98 9.20 3.96 18.73
CA GLN A 98 9.50 2.61 19.23
C GLN A 98 9.48 1.55 18.12
N ALA A 99 8.91 1.91 16.97
CA ALA A 99 8.95 1.16 15.72
C ALA A 99 9.14 2.13 14.54
N ASP A 100 9.75 1.64 13.45
CA ASP A 100 10.08 2.42 12.26
C ASP A 100 8.93 2.45 11.23
N ALA A 101 8.05 1.44 11.27
CA ALA A 101 6.85 1.38 10.45
C ALA A 101 5.74 0.54 11.11
N CYS A 102 4.50 0.74 10.66
CA CYS A 102 3.32 0.01 11.09
C CYS A 102 2.66 -0.70 9.90
N VAL A 103 2.25 -1.96 10.08
CA VAL A 103 1.51 -2.73 9.07
C VAL A 103 0.22 -3.27 9.68
N SER A 104 -0.90 -3.08 8.98
CA SER A 104 -2.21 -3.64 9.37
C SER A 104 -2.95 -4.15 8.14
N ALA A 105 -3.64 -5.29 8.28
CA ALA A 105 -4.63 -5.77 7.31
C ALA A 105 -6.08 -5.39 7.70
N GLY A 106 -6.29 -4.65 8.80
CA GLY A 106 -7.61 -4.30 9.34
C GLY A 106 -8.39 -3.28 8.50
N ASN A 107 -9.47 -2.72 9.04
CA ASN A 107 -10.31 -1.77 8.31
C ASN A 107 -9.50 -0.55 7.81
N THR A 108 -9.53 -0.27 6.50
CA THR A 108 -8.74 0.81 5.87
C THR A 108 -9.09 2.19 6.43
N GLY A 109 -10.39 2.49 6.59
CA GLY A 109 -10.84 3.78 7.09
C GLY A 109 -10.48 3.99 8.56
N ALA A 110 -10.56 2.93 9.38
CA ALA A 110 -10.12 2.96 10.76
C ALA A 110 -8.60 3.16 10.86
N LEU A 111 -7.81 2.47 10.03
CA LEU A 111 -6.36 2.62 9.99
C LEU A 111 -5.96 4.05 9.59
N MET A 112 -6.60 4.62 8.57
CA MET A 112 -6.36 6.01 8.17
C MET A 112 -6.72 6.98 9.29
N ALA A 113 -7.91 6.81 9.89
CA ALA A 113 -8.38 7.68 10.94
C ALA A 113 -7.50 7.63 12.21
N LEU A 114 -7.15 6.43 12.67
CA LEU A 114 -6.24 6.25 13.79
C LEU A 114 -4.82 6.71 13.44
N GLY A 115 -4.35 6.47 12.20
CA GLY A 115 -3.05 6.97 11.75
C GLY A 115 -2.96 8.49 11.84
N MET A 116 -4.00 9.19 11.38
CA MET A 116 -4.10 10.64 11.53
C MET A 116 -4.11 11.11 12.99
N ARG A 117 -4.73 10.35 13.90
CA ARG A 117 -4.83 10.70 15.33
C ARG A 117 -3.55 10.42 16.11
N GLU A 118 -3.00 9.22 15.96
CA GLU A 118 -1.86 8.73 16.75
C GLU A 118 -0.53 9.19 16.15
N VAL A 119 -0.38 9.12 14.82
CA VAL A 119 0.88 9.43 14.11
C VAL A 119 0.92 10.88 13.64
N GLY A 120 -0.22 11.41 13.21
CA GLY A 120 -0.30 12.73 12.60
C GLY A 120 0.24 12.77 11.17
N ARG A 121 0.36 13.98 10.62
CA ARG A 121 0.75 14.23 9.24
C ARG A 121 2.17 14.78 9.15
N VAL A 122 2.80 14.53 8.01
CA VAL A 122 4.00 15.26 7.59
C VAL A 122 3.66 16.76 7.50
N LYS A 123 4.55 17.61 8.00
CA LYS A 123 4.40 19.06 7.92
C LYS A 123 4.31 19.50 6.44
N GLY A 124 3.34 20.35 6.12
CA GLY A 124 3.05 20.77 4.74
C GLY A 124 2.13 19.83 3.96
N VAL A 125 1.75 18.67 4.52
CA VAL A 125 0.72 17.80 3.94
C VAL A 125 -0.63 18.06 4.61
N GLU A 126 -1.61 18.51 3.82
CA GLU A 126 -2.97 18.72 4.32
C GLU A 126 -3.75 17.41 4.42
N ARG A 127 -3.64 16.53 3.43
CA ARG A 127 -4.33 15.23 3.47
C ARG A 127 -3.39 14.10 3.07
N PRO A 128 -3.35 13.00 3.84
CA PRO A 128 -2.68 11.81 3.37
C PRO A 128 -3.46 11.17 2.21
N ALA A 129 -2.78 10.33 1.45
CA ALA A 129 -3.36 9.56 0.34
C ALA A 129 -2.95 8.08 0.46
N ILE A 130 -3.83 7.18 0.03
CA ILE A 130 -3.47 5.77 -0.12
C ILE A 130 -2.78 5.60 -1.47
N CYS A 131 -1.55 5.10 -1.44
CA CYS A 131 -0.73 4.82 -2.62
C CYS A 131 -0.50 3.33 -2.75
N ALA A 132 -0.87 2.73 -3.88
CA ALA A 132 -0.54 1.34 -4.18
C ALA A 132 0.16 1.22 -5.53
N ALA A 133 0.93 0.14 -5.68
CA ALA A 133 1.58 -0.19 -6.93
C ALA A 133 0.62 -1.02 -7.80
N VAL A 134 0.53 -0.66 -9.08
CA VAL A 134 -0.26 -1.36 -10.10
C VAL A 134 0.72 -2.01 -11.10
N PRO A 135 0.52 -3.29 -11.49
CA PRO A 135 1.36 -3.94 -12.48
C PRO A 135 1.32 -3.22 -13.83
N THR A 136 2.44 -3.18 -14.55
CA THR A 136 2.50 -2.60 -15.90
C THR A 136 3.17 -3.55 -16.89
N ARG A 137 3.02 -3.24 -18.18
CA ARG A 137 3.81 -3.82 -19.27
C ARG A 137 5.26 -3.33 -19.17
N GLY A 138 6.04 -3.99 -18.31
CA GLY A 138 7.44 -3.64 -18.10
C GLY A 138 7.95 -4.15 -16.75
N ALA A 139 9.18 -3.80 -16.42
CA ALA A 139 9.80 -4.21 -15.15
C ALA A 139 9.32 -3.38 -13.94
N ARG A 140 8.67 -2.23 -14.16
CA ARG A 140 8.31 -1.27 -13.12
C ARG A 140 6.80 -1.18 -12.92
N ALA A 141 6.38 -1.02 -11.68
CA ALA A 141 4.99 -0.78 -11.34
C ALA A 141 4.64 0.71 -11.48
N CYS A 142 3.38 1.01 -11.77
CA CYS A 142 2.85 2.37 -11.70
C CYS A 142 2.32 2.62 -10.28
N SER A 143 2.67 3.74 -9.66
CA SER A 143 2.06 4.17 -8.40
C SER A 143 0.71 4.82 -8.69
N LEU A 144 -0.37 4.37 -8.07
CA LEU A 144 -1.70 4.98 -8.18
C LEU A 144 -2.11 5.60 -6.84
N LEU A 145 -2.52 6.87 -6.88
CA LEU A 145 -2.97 7.68 -5.74
C LEU A 145 -4.16 8.52 -6.19
N ASP A 146 -5.13 8.90 -5.36
CA ASP A 146 -5.50 8.30 -4.09
C ASP A 146 -6.40 7.06 -4.32
N LEU A 147 -6.46 6.15 -3.35
CA LEU A 147 -7.21 4.88 -3.44
C LEU A 147 -8.32 4.78 -2.39
N GLY A 148 -8.84 5.93 -1.96
CA GLY A 148 -10.02 6.00 -1.09
C GLY A 148 -9.77 6.61 0.28
N ALA A 149 -8.64 7.31 0.51
CA ALA A 149 -8.51 8.13 1.72
C ALA A 149 -9.43 9.35 1.66
N ASN A 150 -9.59 9.91 0.47
CA ASN A 150 -10.33 11.14 0.19
C ASN A 150 -11.31 10.88 -0.95
N VAL A 151 -12.58 10.66 -0.62
CA VAL A 151 -13.64 10.43 -1.63
C VAL A 151 -13.77 11.61 -2.58
N ASP A 152 -13.67 12.83 -2.06
CA ASP A 152 -13.66 14.07 -2.82
C ASP A 152 -12.51 14.96 -2.33
N VAL A 153 -11.82 15.59 -3.27
CA VAL A 153 -10.52 16.20 -3.04
C VAL A 153 -10.35 17.50 -3.83
N ALA A 154 -10.03 18.60 -3.16
CA ALA A 154 -9.81 19.88 -3.84
C ALA A 154 -8.61 19.82 -4.81
N PRO A 155 -8.59 20.64 -5.88
CA PRO A 155 -7.54 20.60 -6.91
C PRO A 155 -6.11 20.70 -6.37
N HIS A 156 -5.87 21.54 -5.36
CA HIS A 156 -4.54 21.71 -4.77
C HIS A 156 -4.04 20.47 -4.02
N HIS A 157 -4.95 19.60 -3.54
CA HIS A 157 -4.55 18.32 -2.96
C HIS A 157 -4.10 17.33 -4.04
N LEU A 158 -4.68 17.36 -5.25
CA LEU A 158 -4.21 16.53 -6.37
C LEU A 158 -2.77 16.90 -6.75
N LEU A 159 -2.43 18.20 -6.73
CA LEU A 159 -1.04 18.66 -6.86
C LEU A 159 -0.14 18.10 -5.74
N ALA A 160 -0.61 18.14 -4.48
CA ALA A 160 0.12 17.55 -3.37
C ALA A 160 0.32 16.03 -3.54
N PHE A 161 -0.69 15.31 -4.01
CA PHE A 161 -0.62 13.86 -4.27
C PHE A 161 0.37 13.54 -5.39
N ALA A 162 0.42 14.35 -6.45
CA ALA A 162 1.42 14.24 -7.50
C ALA A 162 2.85 14.39 -6.96
N ARG A 163 3.09 15.40 -6.12
CA ARG A 163 4.40 15.62 -5.46
C ARG A 163 4.77 14.46 -4.55
N MET A 164 3.82 13.98 -3.72
CA MET A 164 4.04 12.83 -2.83
C MET A 164 4.35 11.55 -3.61
N GLY A 165 3.56 11.26 -4.65
CA GLY A 165 3.72 10.07 -5.49
C GLY A 165 5.03 10.10 -6.28
N ALA A 166 5.40 11.24 -6.85
CA ALA A 166 6.69 11.43 -7.52
C ALA A 166 7.85 11.19 -6.56
N MET A 167 7.82 11.79 -5.37
CA MET A 167 8.88 11.60 -4.36
C MET A 167 9.01 10.14 -3.95
N ARG A 168 7.90 9.46 -3.70
CA ARG A 168 7.88 8.02 -3.43
C ARG A 168 8.53 7.25 -4.58
N SER A 169 8.16 7.53 -5.83
CA SER A 169 8.72 6.84 -7.01
C SER A 169 10.23 7.06 -7.14
N ARG A 170 10.74 8.26 -6.82
CA ARG A 170 12.19 8.51 -6.77
C ARG A 170 12.89 7.67 -5.73
N LEU A 171 12.37 7.68 -4.51
CA LEU A 171 13.04 7.10 -3.35
C LEU A 171 12.93 5.57 -3.34
N ILE A 172 11.75 5.04 -3.65
CA ILE A 172 11.44 3.62 -3.51
C ILE A 172 11.67 2.86 -4.82
N ASP A 173 11.30 3.46 -5.95
CA ASP A 173 11.38 2.81 -7.27
C ASP A 173 12.63 3.25 -8.06
N ALA A 174 13.49 4.10 -7.46
CA ALA A 174 14.74 4.60 -8.02
C ALA A 174 14.58 5.28 -9.40
N VAL A 175 13.46 5.99 -9.60
CA VAL A 175 13.18 6.74 -10.83
C VAL A 175 13.61 8.20 -10.63
N GLU A 176 14.73 8.62 -11.22
CA GLU A 176 15.29 9.96 -11.03
C GLU A 176 14.30 11.08 -11.35
N ARG A 177 13.59 10.96 -12.47
CA ARG A 177 12.58 11.93 -12.92
C ARG A 177 11.27 11.20 -13.26
N PRO A 178 10.36 11.00 -12.29
CA PRO A 178 9.14 10.23 -12.49
C PRO A 178 8.20 10.90 -13.47
N ARG A 179 7.54 10.13 -14.32
CA ARG A 179 6.48 10.60 -15.20
C ARG A 179 5.14 10.54 -14.48
N VAL A 180 4.51 11.69 -14.30
CA VAL A 180 3.29 11.85 -13.51
C VAL A 180 2.12 12.21 -14.42
N GLY A 181 1.03 11.45 -14.32
CA GLY A 181 -0.22 11.70 -15.04
C GLY A 181 -1.38 12.00 -14.10
N LEU A 182 -2.32 12.82 -14.56
CA LEU A 182 -3.60 13.06 -13.89
C LEU A 182 -4.68 12.22 -14.59
N LEU A 183 -5.27 11.27 -13.86
CA LEU A 183 -6.27 10.37 -14.44
C LEU A 183 -7.49 11.15 -14.89
N ASN A 184 -7.95 10.89 -16.11
CA ASN A 184 -9.10 11.55 -16.67
C ASN A 184 -9.88 10.61 -17.62
N VAL A 185 -11.06 11.07 -18.05
CA VAL A 185 -11.93 10.38 -19.01
C VAL A 185 -11.46 10.51 -20.47
N GLY A 186 -10.38 11.25 -20.71
CA GLY A 186 -9.75 11.43 -22.01
C GLY A 186 -8.50 12.30 -21.91
N VAL A 187 -7.69 12.27 -22.96
CA VAL A 187 -6.41 12.99 -23.03
C VAL A 187 -6.57 14.46 -23.42
N GLU A 188 -7.74 14.87 -23.91
CA GLU A 188 -8.02 16.23 -24.34
C GLU A 188 -8.18 17.20 -23.16
N SER A 189 -7.61 18.40 -23.26
CA SER A 189 -7.54 19.40 -22.18
C SER A 189 -8.91 19.88 -21.64
N VAL A 190 -9.98 19.70 -22.42
CA VAL A 190 -11.35 20.15 -22.09
C VAL A 190 -12.16 19.05 -21.39
N LYS A 191 -11.68 17.81 -21.35
CA LYS A 191 -12.39 16.69 -20.74
C LYS A 191 -12.15 16.62 -19.24
N GLY A 192 -13.10 16.01 -18.53
CA GLY A 192 -13.04 15.84 -17.08
C GLY A 192 -13.85 16.90 -16.33
N THR A 193 -13.91 16.73 -15.01
CA THR A 193 -14.63 17.64 -14.11
C THR A 193 -13.87 18.96 -13.97
N ALA A 194 -14.56 20.02 -13.52
CA ALA A 194 -13.92 21.31 -13.23
C ALA A 194 -12.74 21.18 -12.26
N GLN A 195 -12.86 20.29 -11.27
CA GLN A 195 -11.81 19.96 -10.31
C GLN A 195 -10.55 19.39 -10.99
N VAL A 196 -10.73 18.45 -11.92
CA VAL A 196 -9.62 17.83 -12.67
C VAL A 196 -8.96 18.83 -13.62
N GLN A 197 -9.75 19.71 -14.25
CA GLN A 197 -9.22 20.78 -15.12
C GLN A 197 -8.43 21.82 -14.33
N GLU A 198 -8.91 22.22 -13.15
CA GLU A 198 -8.17 23.14 -12.27
C GLU A 198 -6.88 22.50 -11.74
N ALA A 199 -6.93 21.20 -11.37
CA ALA A 199 -5.74 20.48 -10.96
C ALA A 199 -4.70 20.36 -12.09
N HIS A 200 -5.15 20.18 -13.34
CA HIS A 200 -4.29 20.21 -14.51
C HIS A 200 -3.60 21.56 -14.67
N ALA A 201 -4.34 22.67 -14.57
CA ALA A 201 -3.78 24.01 -14.65
C ALA A 201 -2.73 24.25 -13.54
N LEU A 202 -3.01 23.82 -12.31
CA LEU A 202 -2.06 23.90 -11.19
C LEU A 202 -0.80 23.07 -11.44
N LEU A 203 -0.93 21.83 -11.93
CA LEU A 203 0.20 20.94 -12.22
C LEU A 203 1.05 21.46 -13.37
N ALA A 204 0.43 21.95 -14.45
CA ALA A 204 1.13 22.50 -15.60
C ALA A 204 1.82 23.83 -15.30
N GLY A 205 1.25 24.65 -14.40
CA GLY A 205 1.80 25.94 -14.02
C GLY A 205 2.81 25.91 -12.86
N SER A 206 2.98 24.77 -12.19
CA SER A 206 3.90 24.64 -11.06
C SER A 206 5.25 24.10 -11.49
N GLU A 207 6.34 24.68 -10.97
CA GLU A 207 7.64 24.00 -11.01
C GLU A 207 7.53 22.66 -10.27
N SER A 208 8.04 21.62 -10.91
CA SER A 208 8.02 20.28 -10.39
C SER A 208 9.30 19.55 -10.78
N ASP A 209 9.78 18.73 -9.86
CA ASP A 209 10.97 17.91 -10.10
C ASP A 209 10.66 16.69 -11.00
N PHE A 210 9.42 16.55 -11.47
CA PHE A 210 8.89 15.38 -12.19
C PHE A 210 8.36 15.78 -13.57
N ASP A 211 8.20 14.80 -14.45
CA ASP A 211 7.71 15.03 -15.81
C ASP A 211 6.18 14.91 -15.83
N TYR A 212 5.49 16.05 -15.81
CA TYR A 212 4.02 16.05 -15.91
C TYR A 212 3.57 15.76 -17.34
N LEU A 213 2.87 14.63 -17.53
CA LEU A 213 2.40 14.16 -18.84
C LEU A 213 1.04 14.76 -19.23
N GLY A 214 0.38 15.50 -18.34
CA GLY A 214 -1.00 15.93 -18.54
C GLY A 214 -2.01 14.85 -18.13
N PHE A 215 -3.09 14.74 -18.90
CA PHE A 215 -4.12 13.74 -18.67
C PHE A 215 -3.71 12.35 -19.15
N VAL A 216 -4.09 11.33 -18.38
CA VAL A 216 -3.88 9.92 -18.71
C VAL A 216 -5.19 9.15 -18.55
N GLU A 217 -5.39 8.12 -19.38
CA GLU A 217 -6.60 7.30 -19.34
C GLU A 217 -6.37 6.01 -18.54
N GLY A 218 -7.47 5.31 -18.21
CA GLY A 218 -7.43 4.03 -17.49
C GLY A 218 -6.51 2.96 -18.11
N GLY A 219 -6.35 2.97 -19.44
CA GLY A 219 -5.46 2.04 -20.14
C GLY A 219 -3.97 2.34 -19.96
N ASP A 220 -3.60 3.61 -19.74
CA ASP A 220 -2.21 4.04 -19.63
C ASP A 220 -1.54 3.55 -18.35
N LEU A 221 -2.33 3.27 -17.30
CA LEU A 221 -1.87 2.72 -16.03
C LEU A 221 -1.06 1.44 -16.22
N PHE A 222 -1.43 0.61 -17.19
CA PHE A 222 -0.78 -0.68 -17.46
C PHE A 222 0.27 -0.60 -18.55
N SER A 223 0.51 0.57 -19.15
CA SER A 223 1.35 0.72 -20.34
C SER A 223 2.86 0.73 -20.05
N GLY A 224 3.26 1.04 -18.81
CA GLY A 224 4.66 1.30 -18.43
C GLY A 224 5.17 2.68 -18.86
N LYS A 225 4.31 3.53 -19.45
CA LYS A 225 4.65 4.90 -19.89
C LYS A 225 4.47 5.95 -18.80
N VAL A 226 3.81 5.61 -17.71
CA VAL A 226 3.53 6.49 -16.58
C VAL A 226 4.03 5.81 -15.31
N ASP A 227 4.73 6.56 -14.47
CA ASP A 227 5.31 6.03 -13.22
C ASP A 227 4.40 6.32 -12.03
N VAL A 228 3.66 7.44 -12.08
CA VAL A 228 2.72 7.87 -11.04
C VAL A 228 1.44 8.38 -11.69
N VAL A 229 0.29 7.90 -11.26
CA VAL A 229 -1.03 8.38 -11.66
C VAL A 229 -1.77 8.92 -10.44
N VAL A 230 -2.34 10.11 -10.58
CA VAL A 230 -3.08 10.80 -9.53
C VAL A 230 -4.56 10.93 -9.90
N CYS A 231 -5.45 10.71 -8.93
CA CYS A 231 -6.89 10.89 -9.00
C CYS A 231 -7.47 11.13 -7.60
N ASP A 232 -8.77 11.44 -7.54
CA ASP A 232 -9.54 11.36 -6.31
C ASP A 232 -9.70 9.91 -5.84
N GLY A 233 -9.96 9.75 -4.54
CA GLY A 233 -10.02 8.43 -3.92
C GLY A 233 -11.23 7.60 -4.35
N PHE A 234 -12.32 8.22 -4.84
CA PHE A 234 -13.45 7.46 -5.37
C PHE A 234 -13.07 6.78 -6.68
N VAL A 235 -12.57 7.55 -7.66
CA VAL A 235 -12.14 7.02 -8.96
C VAL A 235 -11.00 6.02 -8.78
N GLY A 236 -9.97 6.35 -8.01
CA GLY A 236 -8.83 5.47 -7.81
C GLY A 236 -9.21 4.13 -7.16
N ASN A 237 -10.10 4.14 -6.17
CA ASN A 237 -10.58 2.90 -5.55
C ASN A 237 -11.40 2.04 -6.53
N VAL A 238 -12.26 2.66 -7.35
CA VAL A 238 -12.99 1.95 -8.41
C VAL A 238 -12.02 1.32 -9.41
N VAL A 239 -11.05 2.09 -9.91
CA VAL A 239 -10.04 1.60 -10.87
C VAL A 239 -9.25 0.44 -10.28
N LEU A 240 -8.76 0.56 -9.04
CA LEU A 240 -8.02 -0.51 -8.38
C LEU A 240 -8.86 -1.79 -8.25
N LYS A 241 -10.09 -1.67 -7.72
CA LYS A 241 -10.98 -2.83 -7.49
C LYS A 241 -11.40 -3.51 -8.78
N SER A 242 -11.71 -2.73 -9.82
CA SER A 242 -12.00 -3.27 -11.16
C SER A 242 -10.79 -3.99 -11.75
N SER A 243 -9.58 -3.46 -11.55
CA SER A 243 -8.34 -4.07 -12.04
C SER A 243 -8.01 -5.38 -11.31
N GLU A 244 -8.14 -5.40 -9.98
CA GLU A 244 -8.00 -6.61 -9.16
C GLU A 244 -9.01 -7.69 -9.59
N GLY A 245 -10.27 -7.32 -9.77
CA GLY A 245 -11.33 -8.25 -10.20
C GLY A 245 -11.09 -8.82 -11.60
N LEU A 246 -10.68 -7.98 -12.55
CA LEU A 246 -10.35 -8.43 -13.90
C LEU A 246 -9.15 -9.38 -13.91
N ALA A 247 -8.09 -9.07 -13.16
CA ALA A 247 -6.90 -9.92 -13.06
C ALA A 247 -7.23 -11.31 -12.46
N GLN A 248 -8.07 -11.35 -11.43
CA GLN A 248 -8.53 -12.60 -10.82
C GLN A 248 -9.39 -13.42 -11.79
N MET A 249 -10.33 -12.78 -12.50
CA MET A 249 -11.17 -13.44 -13.50
C MET A 249 -10.31 -14.05 -14.63
N LEU A 250 -9.38 -13.29 -15.21
CA LEU A 250 -8.50 -13.77 -16.28
C LEU A 250 -7.61 -14.93 -15.82
N SER A 251 -7.07 -14.85 -14.59
CA SER A 251 -6.23 -15.91 -14.02
C SER A 251 -7.02 -17.19 -13.79
N ALA A 252 -8.24 -17.09 -13.25
CA ALA A 252 -9.12 -18.23 -13.05
C ALA A 252 -9.53 -18.88 -14.38
N GLN A 253 -9.88 -18.07 -15.39
CA GLN A 253 -10.26 -18.55 -16.71
C GLN A 253 -9.09 -19.25 -17.42
N LEU A 254 -7.88 -18.68 -17.37
CA LEU A 254 -6.68 -19.29 -17.93
C LEU A 254 -6.37 -20.64 -17.25
N GLY A 255 -6.46 -20.70 -15.93
CA GLY A 255 -6.27 -21.94 -15.17
C GLY A 255 -7.27 -23.04 -15.58
N ALA A 256 -8.55 -22.67 -15.71
CA ALA A 256 -9.60 -23.59 -16.15
C ALA A 256 -9.36 -24.11 -17.58
N THR A 257 -8.98 -23.24 -18.52
CA THR A 257 -8.68 -23.65 -19.91
C THR A 257 -7.48 -24.60 -19.99
N LEU A 258 -6.42 -24.33 -19.22
CA LEU A 258 -5.23 -25.18 -19.19
C LEU A 258 -5.49 -26.54 -18.54
N ALA A 259 -6.46 -26.63 -17.63
CA ALA A 259 -6.85 -27.87 -16.96
C ALA A 259 -7.89 -28.71 -17.74
N ALA A 260 -8.55 -28.13 -18.74
CA ALA A 260 -9.74 -28.69 -19.38
C ALA A 260 -9.54 -30.05 -20.08
N SER A 261 -8.34 -30.36 -20.60
CA SER A 261 -8.09 -31.59 -21.35
C SER A 261 -6.66 -32.09 -21.16
N TRP A 262 -6.42 -33.37 -21.44
CA TRP A 262 -5.06 -33.92 -21.37
C TRP A 262 -4.10 -33.22 -22.36
N ARG A 263 -4.60 -32.76 -23.52
CA ARG A 263 -3.82 -32.01 -24.52
C ARG A 263 -3.43 -30.64 -23.97
N THR A 264 -4.38 -29.90 -23.39
CA THR A 264 -4.09 -28.58 -22.80
C THR A 264 -3.20 -28.68 -21.57
N ARG A 265 -3.31 -29.76 -20.78
CA ARG A 265 -2.39 -30.06 -19.67
C ARG A 265 -0.97 -30.33 -20.15
N LEU A 266 -0.80 -31.07 -21.24
CA LEU A 266 0.52 -31.29 -21.85
C LEU A 266 1.13 -29.97 -22.36
N MET A 267 0.34 -29.14 -23.03
CA MET A 267 0.78 -27.80 -23.48
C MET A 267 1.12 -26.90 -22.29
N ALA A 268 0.31 -26.92 -21.22
CA ALA A 268 0.56 -26.17 -20.00
C ALA A 268 1.87 -26.61 -19.32
N TRP A 269 2.17 -27.90 -19.34
CA TRP A 269 3.41 -28.44 -18.81
C TRP A 269 4.63 -27.95 -19.62
N LEU A 270 4.55 -27.98 -20.95
CA LEU A 270 5.60 -27.43 -21.83
C LEU A 270 5.77 -25.91 -21.64
N ALA A 271 4.67 -25.18 -21.50
CA ALA A 271 4.67 -23.73 -21.30
C ALA A 271 4.88 -23.30 -19.84
N ARG A 272 5.08 -24.24 -18.90
CA ARG A 272 5.10 -23.98 -17.46
C ARG A 272 6.06 -22.87 -17.05
N PRO A 273 7.30 -22.76 -17.58
CA PRO A 273 8.21 -21.67 -17.22
C PRO A 273 7.63 -20.29 -17.60
N ALA A 274 7.07 -20.17 -18.80
CA ALA A 274 6.47 -18.92 -19.29
C ALA A 274 5.18 -18.58 -18.52
N LEU A 275 4.33 -19.56 -18.26
CA LEU A 275 3.09 -19.39 -17.49
C LEU A 275 3.39 -18.99 -16.03
N THR A 276 4.42 -19.57 -15.42
CA THR A 276 4.84 -19.23 -14.05
C THR A 276 5.37 -17.80 -14.00
N ARG A 277 6.13 -17.37 -15.01
CA ARG A 277 6.60 -15.98 -15.11
C ARG A 277 5.43 -15.01 -15.27
N LEU A 278 4.53 -15.27 -16.21
CA LEU A 278 3.35 -14.43 -16.44
C LEU A 278 2.47 -14.33 -15.20
N SER A 279 2.21 -15.47 -14.55
CA SER A 279 1.45 -15.52 -13.30
C SER A 279 2.11 -14.65 -12.22
N ARG A 280 3.44 -14.69 -12.07
CA ARG A 280 4.17 -13.84 -11.12
C ARG A 280 4.15 -12.35 -11.47
N GLU A 281 4.09 -11.99 -12.74
CA GLU A 281 4.03 -10.57 -13.17
C GLU A 281 2.64 -9.98 -12.93
N LEU A 282 1.59 -10.78 -13.11
CA LEU A 282 0.19 -10.38 -12.95
C LEU A 282 -0.39 -10.61 -11.54
N ASP A 283 0.35 -11.28 -10.65
CA ASP A 283 -0.14 -11.64 -9.32
C ASP A 283 -0.34 -10.39 -8.44
N PRO A 284 -1.60 -10.01 -8.13
CA PRO A 284 -1.89 -8.86 -7.29
C PRO A 284 -1.34 -9.00 -5.86
N VAL A 285 -1.11 -10.24 -5.39
CA VAL A 285 -0.56 -10.51 -4.05
C VAL A 285 0.81 -9.89 -3.86
N ARG A 286 1.62 -9.82 -4.93
CA ARG A 286 2.98 -9.24 -4.90
C ARG A 286 2.99 -7.72 -4.78
N TYR A 287 1.88 -7.07 -5.15
CA TYR A 287 1.70 -5.62 -5.07
C TYR A 287 0.97 -5.20 -3.79
N ASN A 288 0.76 -6.13 -2.87
CA ASN A 288 0.17 -5.84 -1.57
C ASN A 288 1.04 -4.88 -0.74
N GLY A 289 0.38 -4.09 0.10
CA GLY A 289 0.99 -3.06 0.93
C GLY A 289 0.79 -1.67 0.34
N ALA A 290 -0.42 -1.13 0.46
CA ALA A 290 -0.70 0.25 0.09
C ALA A 290 -0.19 1.19 1.19
N SER A 291 0.65 2.16 0.81
CA SER A 291 1.24 3.13 1.74
C SER A 291 0.27 4.27 2.02
N LEU A 292 0.13 4.66 3.29
CA LEU A 292 -0.61 5.86 3.68
C LEU A 292 0.35 7.07 3.63
N LEU A 293 0.61 7.55 2.41
CA LEU A 293 1.53 8.66 2.18
C LEU A 293 1.00 9.94 2.82
N GLY A 294 1.91 10.71 3.43
CA GLY A 294 1.58 11.96 4.11
C GLY A 294 1.37 11.82 5.62
N LEU A 295 1.37 10.60 6.17
CA LEU A 295 1.49 10.39 7.61
C LEU A 295 2.95 10.58 8.07
N ALA A 296 3.15 11.07 9.30
CA ALA A 296 4.48 11.40 9.83
C ALA A 296 5.39 10.16 10.07
N SER A 297 4.84 8.96 9.96
CA SER A 297 5.57 7.68 10.02
C SER A 297 5.05 6.74 8.93
N VAL A 298 5.84 5.73 8.60
CA VAL A 298 5.46 4.75 7.57
C VAL A 298 4.32 3.88 8.10
N VAL A 299 3.17 3.94 7.43
CA VAL A 299 2.00 3.10 7.72
C VAL A 299 1.55 2.43 6.44
N VAL A 300 1.53 1.10 6.44
CA VAL A 300 1.18 0.28 5.27
C VAL A 300 -0.08 -0.53 5.56
N LYS A 301 -1.06 -0.39 4.67
CA LYS A 301 -2.29 -1.19 4.63
C LYS A 301 -2.07 -2.43 3.77
N SER A 302 -2.07 -3.60 4.39
CA SER A 302 -2.20 -4.87 3.67
C SER A 302 -3.67 -5.09 3.28
N HIS A 303 -3.93 -5.76 2.16
CA HIS A 303 -5.28 -6.19 1.78
C HIS A 303 -5.91 -7.08 2.87
N GLY A 304 -7.23 -6.97 3.09
CA GLY A 304 -7.93 -7.67 4.17
C GLY A 304 -7.91 -9.20 4.01
N GLY A 305 -8.15 -9.68 2.80
CA GLY A 305 -8.05 -11.09 2.42
C GLY A 305 -6.62 -11.56 2.10
N ALA A 306 -5.57 -10.84 2.52
CA ALA A 306 -4.20 -11.26 2.25
C ALA A 306 -3.82 -12.46 3.13
N ALA A 307 -3.42 -13.56 2.48
CA ALA A 307 -2.75 -14.66 3.16
C ALA A 307 -1.31 -14.27 3.56
N ALA A 308 -0.60 -15.17 4.25
CA ALA A 308 0.75 -14.93 4.78
C ALA A 308 1.75 -14.40 3.74
N GLU A 309 1.72 -14.90 2.49
CA GLU A 309 2.61 -14.41 1.43
C GLU A 309 2.34 -12.94 1.08
N GLY A 310 1.07 -12.58 0.88
CA GLY A 310 0.68 -11.19 0.63
C GLY A 310 1.06 -10.28 1.79
N PHE A 311 0.88 -10.74 3.03
CA PHE A 311 1.26 -9.95 4.21
C PHE A 311 2.78 -9.77 4.30
N ALA A 312 3.58 -10.77 3.91
CA ALA A 312 5.04 -10.66 3.85
C ALA A 312 5.49 -9.56 2.86
N PHE A 313 4.81 -9.41 1.72
CA PHE A 313 5.08 -8.32 0.78
C PHE A 313 4.76 -6.95 1.39
N ALA A 314 3.66 -6.83 2.15
CA ALA A 314 3.32 -5.58 2.85
C ALA A 314 4.36 -5.21 3.91
N VAL A 315 4.86 -6.18 4.69
CA VAL A 315 5.96 -5.96 5.65
C VAL A 315 7.25 -5.56 4.94
N THR A 316 7.57 -6.21 3.82
CA THR A 316 8.75 -5.86 3.00
C THR A 316 8.64 -4.44 2.44
N ARG A 317 7.45 -4.01 2.01
CA ARG A 317 7.20 -2.65 1.54
C ARG A 317 7.38 -1.63 2.65
N ALA A 318 6.79 -1.88 3.83
CA ALA A 318 6.95 -1.02 5.00
C ALA A 318 8.42 -0.88 5.41
N ALA A 319 9.17 -1.98 5.38
CA ALA A 319 10.61 -1.99 5.60
C ALA A 319 11.37 -1.13 4.57
N SER A 320 11.05 -1.27 3.29
CA SER A 320 11.65 -0.46 2.21
C SER A 320 11.40 1.04 2.41
N GLU A 321 10.17 1.42 2.74
CA GLU A 321 9.78 2.82 2.94
C GLU A 321 10.41 3.42 4.21
N ALA A 322 10.56 2.61 5.27
CA ALA A 322 11.20 3.04 6.51
C ALA A 322 12.72 3.22 6.34
N ARG A 323 13.40 2.35 5.58
CA ARG A 323 14.83 2.50 5.26
C ARG A 323 15.15 3.81 4.56
N GLU A 324 14.30 4.20 3.61
CA GLU A 324 14.43 5.45 2.87
C GLU A 324 13.97 6.68 3.67
N GLN A 325 13.46 6.48 4.89
CA GLN A 325 12.93 7.54 5.75
C GLN A 325 11.90 8.40 4.98
N LEU A 326 11.01 7.74 4.24
CA LEU A 326 10.10 8.37 3.28
C LEU A 326 9.32 9.57 3.88
N PRO A 327 8.73 9.48 5.08
CA PRO A 327 8.04 10.63 5.69
C PRO A 327 8.95 11.84 5.94
N SER A 328 10.17 11.60 6.41
CA SER A 328 11.14 12.67 6.71
C SER A 328 11.65 13.34 5.43
N ARG A 329 11.95 12.57 4.37
CA ARG A 329 12.35 13.12 3.08
C ARG A 329 11.20 13.87 2.40
N LEU A 330 9.98 13.38 2.55
CA LEU A 330 8.80 14.07 2.07
C LEU A 330 8.62 15.43 2.77
N ALA A 331 8.81 15.49 4.09
CA ALA A 331 8.76 16.73 4.86
C ALA A 331 9.77 17.76 4.33
N GLN A 332 11.03 17.35 4.14
CA GLN A 332 12.11 18.21 3.65
C GLN A 332 11.83 18.76 2.25
N ALA A 333 11.34 17.90 1.34
CA ALA A 333 11.04 18.32 -0.02
C ALA A 333 9.89 19.33 -0.09
N LEU A 334 8.86 19.15 0.75
CA LEU A 334 7.73 20.06 0.79
C LEU A 334 8.11 21.41 1.44
N GLU A 335 8.92 21.43 2.50
CA GLU A 335 9.41 22.68 3.11
C GLU A 335 10.25 23.53 2.15
N GLY A 336 11.09 22.90 1.32
CA GLY A 336 11.90 23.59 0.31
C GLY A 336 11.07 24.23 -0.81
N THR A 337 9.84 23.76 -1.03
CA THR A 337 8.94 24.26 -2.08
C THR A 337 8.11 25.46 -1.63
N TYR A 338 7.84 25.61 -0.33
CA TYR A 338 7.08 26.74 0.24
C TYR A 338 7.95 27.92 0.69
N SER A 339 9.27 27.79 0.64
CA SER A 339 10.22 28.83 1.05
C SER A 339 10.79 29.63 -0.14
N ARG A 340 10.21 29.48 -1.34
CA ARG A 340 10.57 30.20 -2.56
C ARG A 340 9.38 31.01 -3.07
#